data_AF-A0A848K8F2-F1
#
_entry.id   AF-A0A848K8F2-F1
#
_cell.length_a   1.000
_cell.length_b   1.000
_cell.length_c   1.000
_cell.angle_alpha   90.00
_cell.angle_beta   90.00
_cell.angle_gamma   90.00
#
_symmetry.space_group_name_H-M   'P 1'
#
loop_
_entity.id
_entity.type
_entity.pdbx_description
1 polymer ?
#
loop_
_entity_poly.entity_id
_entity_poly.type
_entity_poly.pdbx_seq_one_letter_code
_entity_poly.pdbx_strand_id
1 'polypeptide(L)'
;MRTLFLLGAATAAMLLATPVSSAEVIRIDILPGLSGGGATPYGTNCSYTVTAVVPNPASSQQVTFVDSAGGFFRPTNPMTPTGMAATVSWTPTAPGWHTISASQSGTAPVSIDILVGNGLPVGSSCNVLP
;
A
#
# COMPACT_ATOMS: atom_id res chain seq x y z
N MET A 1 -18.96 -57.96 -43.81
CA MET A 1 -19.71 -56.70 -43.56
C MET A 1 -18.81 -55.76 -42.79
N ARG A 2 -18.54 -54.58 -43.37
CA ARG A 2 -17.85 -53.43 -42.74
C ARG A 2 -18.68 -52.88 -41.56
N THR A 3 -18.08 -51.94 -40.81
CA THR A 3 -18.71 -50.78 -40.12
C THR A 3 -18.74 -50.93 -38.58
N LEU A 4 -18.23 -50.05 -37.71
CA LEU A 4 -17.44 -48.81 -37.80
C LEU A 4 -16.76 -48.59 -36.43
N PHE A 5 -15.52 -48.09 -36.44
CA PHE A 5 -14.78 -47.53 -35.30
C PHE A 5 -15.41 -46.21 -34.87
N LEU A 6 -15.69 -46.01 -33.57
CA LEU A 6 -16.03 -44.70 -32.99
C LEU A 6 -15.20 -44.49 -31.72
N LEU A 7 -13.96 -44.02 -31.91
CA LEU A 7 -13.15 -43.45 -30.84
C LEU A 7 -13.57 -41.99 -30.64
N GLY A 8 -14.39 -41.73 -29.62
CA GLY A 8 -14.73 -40.37 -29.20
C GLY A 8 -13.54 -39.72 -28.49
N ALA A 9 -12.79 -38.87 -29.19
CA ALA A 9 -11.73 -38.07 -28.60
C ALA A 9 -12.34 -36.82 -27.91
N ALA A 10 -12.61 -36.92 -26.61
CA ALA A 10 -12.93 -35.75 -25.79
C ALA A 10 -11.65 -34.96 -25.53
N THR A 11 -11.44 -33.89 -26.29
CA THR A 11 -10.35 -32.92 -26.05
C THR A 11 -10.75 -32.02 -24.89
N ALA A 12 -10.30 -32.37 -23.68
CA ALA A 12 -10.41 -31.48 -22.53
C ALA A 12 -9.47 -30.29 -22.73
N ALA A 13 -10.03 -29.13 -23.12
CA ALA A 13 -9.29 -27.87 -23.15
C ALA A 13 -8.93 -27.48 -21.71
N MET A 14 -7.68 -27.74 -21.31
CA MET A 14 -7.12 -27.19 -20.08
C MET A 14 -6.95 -25.68 -20.28
N LEU A 15 -7.90 -24.90 -19.77
CA LEU A 15 -7.76 -23.46 -19.59
C LEU A 15 -6.67 -23.24 -18.54
N LEU A 16 -5.42 -23.07 -18.98
CA LEU A 16 -4.35 -22.53 -18.16
C LEU A 16 -4.74 -21.09 -17.80
N ALA A 17 -5.36 -20.91 -16.64
CA ALA A 17 -5.50 -19.61 -16.02
C ALA A 17 -4.08 -19.11 -15.71
N THR A 18 -3.51 -18.28 -16.59
CA THR A 18 -2.26 -17.59 -16.30
C THR A 18 -2.46 -16.73 -15.05
N PRO A 19 -1.50 -16.71 -14.10
CA PRO A 19 -1.60 -15.85 -12.94
C PRO A 19 -1.77 -14.41 -13.41
N VAL A 20 -2.82 -13.75 -12.91
CA VAL A 20 -3.04 -12.33 -13.14
C VAL A 20 -1.75 -11.58 -12.80
N SER A 21 -1.27 -10.79 -13.76
CA SER A 21 -0.09 -9.94 -13.61
C SER A 21 -0.18 -9.20 -12.27
N SER A 22 0.78 -9.48 -11.39
CA SER A 22 0.85 -8.92 -10.05
C SER A 22 0.82 -7.40 -10.18
N ALA A 23 -0.25 -6.77 -9.74
CA ALA A 23 -0.24 -5.33 -9.62
C ALA A 23 0.90 -4.98 -8.67
N GLU A 24 1.75 -4.05 -9.09
CA GLU A 24 2.90 -3.57 -8.35
C GLU A 24 2.58 -2.17 -7.84
N VAL A 25 2.90 -1.90 -6.58
CA VAL A 25 2.88 -0.52 -6.09
C VAL A 25 3.95 0.24 -6.85
N ILE A 26 3.62 1.36 -7.48
CA ILE A 26 4.59 2.13 -8.26
C ILE A 26 5.05 3.41 -7.54
N ARG A 27 4.26 3.90 -6.58
CA ARG A 27 4.50 5.15 -5.85
C ARG A 27 3.81 5.14 -4.48
N ILE A 28 4.34 5.93 -3.57
CA ILE A 28 3.75 6.27 -2.27
C ILE A 28 3.65 7.78 -2.18
N ASP A 29 2.46 8.26 -1.84
CA ASP A 29 2.18 9.67 -1.57
C ASP A 29 1.75 9.82 -0.11
N ILE A 30 2.31 10.80 0.61
CA ILE A 30 1.89 11.12 1.98
C ILE A 30 1.46 12.59 2.05
N LEU A 31 0.24 12.79 2.56
CA LEU A 31 -0.36 14.11 2.71
C LEU A 31 -0.15 14.62 4.15
N PRO A 32 0.60 15.73 4.35
CA PRO A 32 0.83 16.29 5.68
C PRO A 32 -0.41 16.97 6.28
N GLY A 33 -1.43 17.27 5.48
CA GLY A 33 -2.64 17.96 5.93
C GLY A 33 -2.34 19.36 6.47
N LEU A 34 -2.92 19.71 7.62
CA LEU A 34 -2.72 20.99 8.32
C LEU A 34 -1.53 20.97 9.28
N SER A 35 -0.53 20.12 9.02
CA SER A 35 0.65 20.00 9.87
C SER A 35 1.73 21.03 9.51
N GLY A 36 2.40 21.60 10.51
CA GLY A 36 3.48 22.58 10.31
C GLY A 36 4.12 23.05 11.62
N GLY A 37 5.04 24.02 11.55
CA GLY A 37 5.67 24.66 12.72
C GLY A 37 7.16 24.35 12.91
N GLY A 38 7.66 23.24 12.36
CA GLY A 38 9.05 22.78 12.50
C GLY A 38 9.77 22.56 11.17
N ALA A 39 10.92 21.90 11.20
CA ALA A 39 11.73 21.60 10.01
C ALA A 39 11.10 20.55 9.07
N THR A 40 10.08 19.84 9.54
CA THR A 40 9.33 18.84 8.78
C THR A 40 7.83 19.06 8.99
N PRO A 41 6.99 18.78 7.97
CA PRO A 41 5.55 18.81 8.12
C PRO A 41 5.00 17.52 8.77
N TYR A 42 5.85 16.63 9.29
CA TYR A 42 5.42 15.40 9.95
C TYR A 42 5.91 15.38 11.41
N GLY A 43 5.00 15.32 12.36
CA GLY A 43 5.25 15.09 13.78
C GLY A 43 4.67 13.78 14.31
N THR A 44 5.25 13.28 15.40
CA THR A 44 4.76 12.11 16.16
C THR A 44 3.33 12.27 16.66
N ASN A 45 2.63 11.15 16.85
CA ASN A 45 1.26 11.05 17.40
C ASN A 45 0.17 11.76 16.58
N CYS A 46 0.51 12.24 15.39
CA CYS A 46 -0.40 12.86 14.45
C CYS A 46 -0.70 11.90 13.28
N SER A 47 -1.84 12.09 12.64
CA SER A 47 -2.35 11.18 11.60
C SER A 47 -2.14 11.77 10.20
N TYR A 48 -1.51 11.02 9.31
CA TYR A 48 -1.23 11.42 7.92
C TYR A 48 -1.84 10.43 6.95
N THR A 49 -2.38 10.92 5.83
CA THR A 49 -2.92 10.03 4.78
C THR A 49 -1.79 9.53 3.91
N VAL A 50 -1.66 8.21 3.80
CA VAL A 50 -0.70 7.52 2.94
C VAL A 50 -1.46 6.81 1.84
N THR A 51 -1.07 7.04 0.60
CA THR A 51 -1.65 6.41 -0.58
C THR A 51 -0.57 5.68 -1.35
N ALA A 52 -0.72 4.37 -1.48
CA ALA A 52 0.05 3.58 -2.43
C ALA A 52 -0.69 3.50 -3.77
N VAL A 53 -0.02 3.87 -4.86
CA VAL A 53 -0.57 3.84 -6.21
C VAL A 53 -0.38 2.45 -6.80
N VAL A 54 -1.50 1.81 -7.14
CA VAL A 54 -1.56 0.49 -7.78
C VAL A 54 -2.18 0.68 -9.16
N PRO A 55 -1.41 0.60 -10.26
CA PRO A 55 -1.87 1.02 -11.60
C PRO A 55 -2.96 0.12 -12.19
N ASN A 56 -3.26 -1.02 -11.56
CA ASN A 56 -4.37 -1.89 -11.91
C ASN A 56 -5.62 -1.57 -11.06
N PRO A 57 -6.66 -0.93 -11.63
CA PRO A 57 -7.85 -0.55 -10.88
C PRO A 57 -8.73 -1.73 -10.42
N ALA A 58 -8.51 -2.93 -10.99
CA ALA A 58 -9.21 -4.15 -10.64
C ALA A 58 -8.39 -5.06 -9.71
N SER A 59 -7.25 -4.58 -9.20
CA SER A 59 -6.40 -5.36 -8.29
C SER A 59 -7.14 -5.69 -7.00
N SER A 60 -7.22 -6.99 -6.66
CA SER A 60 -7.68 -7.46 -5.36
C SER A 60 -6.54 -7.82 -4.41
N GLN A 61 -5.29 -7.75 -4.88
CA GLN A 61 -4.12 -8.07 -4.10
C GLN A 61 -3.84 -6.96 -3.07
N GLN A 62 -3.78 -7.34 -1.79
CA GLN A 62 -3.63 -6.38 -0.70
C GLN A 62 -2.23 -5.74 -0.71
N VAL A 63 -2.18 -4.47 -0.30
CA VAL A 63 -0.95 -3.71 -0.10
C VAL A 63 -0.62 -3.69 1.39
N THR A 64 0.59 -4.11 1.73
CA THR A 64 1.14 -4.03 3.08
C THR A 64 1.98 -2.76 3.21
N PHE A 65 1.70 -1.96 4.24
CA PHE A 65 2.48 -0.78 4.60
C PHE A 65 3.38 -1.07 5.79
N VAL A 66 4.60 -0.53 5.78
CA VAL A 66 5.60 -0.70 6.84
C VAL A 66 6.27 0.63 7.13
N ASP A 67 6.58 0.87 8.40
CA ASP A 67 7.39 1.99 8.88
C ASP A 67 8.59 1.41 9.64
N SER A 68 9.81 1.77 9.20
CA SER A 68 11.06 1.26 9.78
C SER A 68 11.37 1.81 11.18
N ALA A 69 10.85 2.98 11.56
CA ALA A 69 11.16 3.65 12.82
C ALA A 69 9.99 3.66 13.81
N GLY A 70 8.85 3.08 13.43
CA GLY A 70 7.71 2.85 14.30
C GLY A 70 6.56 3.81 14.06
N GLY A 71 5.40 3.20 13.82
CA GLY A 71 4.14 3.85 13.59
C GLY A 71 3.06 2.80 13.36
N PHE A 72 1.81 3.22 13.34
CA PHE A 72 0.70 2.32 13.05
C PHE A 72 -0.12 2.83 11.87
N PHE A 73 -0.70 1.89 11.13
CA PHE A 73 -1.52 2.14 9.95
C PHE A 73 -2.97 1.75 10.23
N ARG A 74 -3.92 2.60 9.83
CA ARG A 74 -5.38 2.44 10.02
C ARG A 74 -6.13 2.68 8.70
N PRO A 75 -7.37 2.20 8.52
CA PRO A 75 -8.14 1.38 9.45
C PRO A 75 -7.64 -0.07 9.57
N THR A 76 -7.01 -0.59 8.52
CA THR A 76 -6.45 -1.93 8.46
C THR A 76 -5.14 -1.92 7.69
N ASN A 77 -4.24 -2.83 8.04
CA ASN A 77 -3.02 -3.12 7.29
C ASN A 77 -2.79 -4.64 7.39
N PRO A 78 -2.76 -5.38 6.28
CA PRO A 78 -2.75 -4.92 4.88
C PRO A 78 -4.09 -4.33 4.40
N MET A 79 -4.06 -3.51 3.34
CA MET A 79 -5.21 -2.80 2.78
C MET A 79 -5.48 -3.24 1.34
N THR A 80 -6.74 -3.56 1.02
CA THR A 80 -7.14 -3.86 -0.36
C THR A 80 -7.29 -2.54 -1.14
N PRO A 81 -6.64 -2.38 -2.31
CA PRO A 81 -6.80 -1.16 -3.10
C PRO A 81 -8.24 -1.01 -3.62
N THR A 82 -8.70 0.24 -3.74
CA THR A 82 -9.98 0.60 -4.36
C THR A 82 -9.68 1.47 -5.57
N GLY A 83 -10.03 1.00 -6.77
CA GLY A 83 -9.51 1.59 -7.99
C GLY A 83 -7.98 1.49 -8.00
N MET A 84 -7.29 2.59 -8.31
CA MET A 84 -5.83 2.61 -8.43
C MET A 84 -5.09 2.96 -7.13
N ALA A 85 -5.75 2.87 -5.97
CA ALA A 85 -5.20 3.37 -4.71
C ALA A 85 -5.48 2.44 -3.53
N ALA A 86 -4.45 2.12 -2.75
CA ALA A 86 -4.59 1.64 -1.38
C ALA A 86 -4.29 2.80 -0.44
N THR A 87 -5.28 3.22 0.36
CA THR A 87 -5.16 4.39 1.23
C THR A 87 -5.31 4.00 2.70
N VAL A 88 -4.36 4.42 3.52
CA VAL A 88 -4.34 4.23 4.97
C VAL A 88 -3.99 5.53 5.66
N SER A 89 -4.29 5.63 6.96
CA SER A 89 -3.76 6.65 7.83
C SER A 89 -2.55 6.11 8.57
N TRP A 90 -1.42 6.81 8.51
CA TRP A 90 -0.20 6.53 9.25
C TRP A 90 -0.04 7.48 10.44
N THR A 91 0.32 6.92 11.59
CA THR A 91 0.65 7.70 12.80
C THR A 91 2.01 7.27 13.33
N PRO A 92 3.07 8.07 13.14
CA PRO A 92 4.40 7.77 13.66
C PRO A 92 4.43 7.90 15.18
N THR A 93 5.17 7.01 15.83
CA THR A 93 5.28 6.95 17.30
C THR A 93 6.62 7.45 17.84
N ALA A 94 7.62 7.66 16.98
CA ALA A 94 8.95 8.14 17.35
C ALA A 94 9.39 9.27 16.41
N PRO A 95 10.22 10.23 16.87
CA PRO A 95 10.88 11.18 15.98
C PRO A 95 12.12 10.54 15.32
N GLY A 96 12.55 11.09 14.19
CA GLY A 96 13.72 10.63 13.44
C GLY A 96 13.41 10.38 11.97
N TRP A 97 14.30 9.66 11.28
CA TRP A 97 14.06 9.23 9.90
C TRP A 97 13.22 7.96 9.88
N HIS A 98 12.13 8.00 9.11
CA HIS A 98 11.23 6.88 8.84
C HIS A 98 11.34 6.50 7.38
N THR A 99 11.46 5.20 7.12
CA THR A 99 11.32 4.65 5.77
C THR A 99 9.94 4.02 5.67
N ILE A 100 9.03 4.69 4.95
CA ILE A 100 7.69 4.18 4.70
C ILE A 100 7.74 3.35 3.44
N SER A 101 7.35 2.08 3.56
CA SER A 101 7.36 1.13 2.46
C SER A 101 5.96 0.57 2.19
N ALA A 102 5.67 0.30 0.93
CA ALA A 102 4.44 -0.35 0.50
C ALA A 102 4.73 -1.40 -0.57
N SER A 103 4.14 -2.59 -0.42
CA SER A 103 4.36 -3.71 -1.33
C SER A 103 3.13 -4.59 -1.44
N GLN A 104 2.98 -5.27 -2.57
CA GLN A 104 2.04 -6.36 -2.73
C GLN A 104 2.77 -7.71 -2.71
N SER A 105 2.06 -8.81 -2.43
CA SER A 105 2.68 -10.15 -2.32
C SER A 105 3.50 -10.50 -3.57
N GLY A 106 4.74 -10.94 -3.36
CA GLY A 106 5.64 -11.33 -4.45
C GLY A 106 6.21 -10.16 -5.28
N THR A 107 6.02 -8.91 -4.85
CA THR A 107 6.59 -7.71 -5.49
C THR A 107 7.66 -7.07 -4.62
N ALA A 108 8.58 -6.32 -5.23
CA ALA A 108 9.53 -5.51 -4.49
C ALA A 108 8.79 -4.35 -3.79
N PRO A 109 9.22 -3.94 -2.58
CA PRO A 109 8.64 -2.79 -1.92
C PRO A 109 9.08 -1.49 -2.61
N VAL A 110 8.14 -0.56 -2.73
CA VAL A 110 8.43 0.86 -2.95
C VAL A 110 8.62 1.52 -1.59
N SER A 111 9.60 2.41 -1.47
CA SER A 111 9.94 3.06 -0.21
C SER A 111 10.19 4.55 -0.40
N ILE A 112 9.88 5.34 0.62
CA ILE A 112 10.22 6.76 0.73
C ILE A 112 10.75 7.07 2.13
N ASP A 113 11.74 7.95 2.22
CA ASP A 113 12.30 8.41 3.49
C ASP A 113 11.71 9.75 3.90
N ILE A 114 11.32 9.86 5.18
CA ILE A 114 10.64 11.01 5.73
C ILE A 114 11.20 11.32 7.11
N LEU A 115 11.52 12.59 7.36
CA LEU A 115 11.90 13.06 8.67
C LEU A 115 10.64 13.34 9.50
N VAL A 116 10.54 12.79 10.69
CA VAL A 116 9.46 13.04 11.66
C VAL A 116 10.01 13.78 12.87
N GLY A 117 9.39 14.89 13.22
CA GLY A 117 9.70 15.69 14.40
C GLY A 117 8.82 15.32 15.61
N ASN A 118 8.98 16.07 16.70
CA ASN A 118 8.09 15.95 17.84
C ASN A 118 6.76 16.64 17.53
N GLY A 119 5.68 15.85 17.42
CA GLY A 119 4.35 16.36 17.10
C GLY A 119 3.51 16.62 18.35
N LEU A 120 2.83 17.76 18.34
CA LEU A 120 1.76 18.08 19.28
C LEU A 120 0.42 18.06 18.51
N PRO A 121 -0.40 17.01 18.66
CA PRO A 121 -1.70 16.95 18.00
C PRO A 121 -2.62 18.03 18.56
N VAL A 122 -3.11 18.90 17.68
CA VAL A 122 -4.01 20.02 18.00
C VAL A 122 -5.25 19.92 17.13
N GLY A 123 -6.23 19.15 17.61
CA GLY A 123 -7.43 18.83 16.85
C GLY A 123 -7.11 18.06 15.57
N SER A 124 -7.48 18.63 14.41
CA SER A 124 -7.20 18.06 13.08
C SER A 124 -5.86 18.51 12.49
N SER A 125 -5.09 19.32 13.21
CA SER A 125 -3.76 19.80 12.81
C SER A 125 -2.68 19.19 13.70
N CYS A 126 -1.43 19.26 13.22
CA CYS A 126 -0.26 18.84 14.00
C CYS A 126 0.72 20.00 14.07
N ASN A 127 1.07 20.41 15.28
CA ASN A 127 2.15 21.38 15.46
C ASN A 127 3.44 20.61 15.68
N VAL A 128 4.38 20.72 14.75
CA VAL A 128 5.69 20.08 14.83
C VAL A 128 6.63 21.05 15.53
N LEU A 129 7.17 20.62 16.67
CA LEU A 129 8.09 21.42 17.46
C LEU A 129 9.46 21.54 16.74
N PRO A 130 10.13 22.70 16.83
CA PRO A 130 11.46 22.90 16.26
C PRO A 130 12.55 22.04 16.93
#